data_AF-A0A4V1UXT2-F1
#
_entry.id   AF-A0A4V1UXT2-F1
#
_cell.length_a   1.000
_cell.length_b   1.000
_cell.length_c   1.000
_cell.angle_alpha   90.00
_cell.angle_beta   90.00
_cell.angle_gamma   90.00
#
_symmetry.space_group_name_H-M   'P 1'
#
loop_
_entity.id
_entity.type
_entity.pdbx_description
1 polymer ?
#
loop_
_entity_poly.entity_id
_entity_poly.type
_entity_poly.pdbx_seq_one_letter_code
_entity_poly.pdbx_strand_id
1 'polypeptide(L)'
;MTHPKTILSRSLFAATTALTLGQLPSPVRAQTPSPDKLAQGFASPPSTMRPRCYWYWMDGCVTKDGITKDLENMKRVGIGEAYIGIIGGQAGNPGNGVKILSEEWWGLVEHAIRAGGRLGVDIGFFNSPGWSQSGGPWVKPGQAMRHVVSSEIRLHGPQHFEGVLPTPTGSVNEIATIAFPSPLNDTDDISKYNPKISGDTRNARLFDGNPATTAPAGAMTLELAEPFTARSLVITPARLMQLSGELQVSDDGQKFRPVRGFSIDRHNDILNVGPVPLAPVAITFPAATGKFFRFSFSGGDELAEIDLSSA
;
A
#
# COMPACT_ATOMS: atom_id res chain seq x y z
N MET A 1 26.73 2.39 -47.55
CA MET A 1 27.46 2.16 -48.81
C MET A 1 28.75 1.43 -48.47
N THR A 2 29.17 0.30 -49.02
CA THR A 2 28.69 -0.64 -50.03
C THR A 2 29.74 -1.76 -49.98
N HIS A 3 29.33 -3.03 -49.95
CA HIS A 3 30.16 -4.16 -50.42
C HIS A 3 30.76 -3.82 -51.79
N PRO A 4 31.91 -4.37 -52.26
CA PRO A 4 32.03 -5.79 -52.62
C PRO A 4 33.51 -6.31 -52.53
N LYS A 5 33.97 -7.52 -52.92
CA LYS A 5 33.63 -8.44 -54.01
C LYS A 5 34.08 -9.87 -53.66
N THR A 6 33.25 -10.82 -54.09
CA THR A 6 33.57 -12.23 -54.35
C THR A 6 34.59 -12.36 -55.48
N ILE A 7 35.54 -13.29 -55.38
CA ILE A 7 36.18 -13.92 -56.55
C ILE A 7 36.18 -15.44 -56.34
N LEU A 8 35.41 -16.12 -57.19
CA LEU A 8 35.56 -17.54 -57.48
C LEU A 8 36.79 -17.73 -58.38
N SER A 9 37.66 -18.68 -58.07
CA SER A 9 38.48 -19.34 -59.09
C SER A 9 38.23 -20.83 -59.08
N ARG A 10 37.71 -21.32 -60.20
CA ARG A 10 37.56 -22.73 -60.53
C ARG A 10 38.94 -23.34 -60.80
N SER A 11 39.24 -24.47 -60.17
CA SER A 11 40.33 -25.36 -60.60
C SER A 11 39.81 -26.80 -60.64
N LEU A 12 40.18 -27.47 -61.72
CA LEU A 12 39.64 -28.72 -62.26
C LEU A 12 39.66 -29.91 -61.28
N PHE A 13 38.60 -30.71 -61.38
CA PHE A 13 38.56 -32.10 -60.92
C PHE A 13 39.49 -32.97 -61.77
N ALA A 14 40.46 -33.62 -61.12
CA ALA A 14 41.04 -34.87 -61.59
C ALA A 14 40.63 -35.95 -60.58
N ALA A 15 39.68 -36.80 -60.96
CA ALA A 15 39.25 -37.94 -60.17
C ALA A 15 40.27 -39.06 -60.33
N THR A 16 41.08 -39.30 -59.31
CA THR A 16 41.86 -40.52 -59.17
C THR A 16 41.34 -41.26 -57.94
N THR A 17 40.54 -42.28 -58.18
CA THR A 17 40.03 -43.19 -57.15
C THR A 17 41.17 -44.09 -56.70
N ALA A 18 41.93 -43.65 -55.69
CA ALA A 18 42.89 -44.51 -55.00
C ALA A 18 42.20 -45.16 -53.79
N LEU A 19 41.96 -46.46 -53.90
CA LEU A 19 41.50 -47.32 -52.81
C LEU A 19 42.66 -47.47 -51.81
N THR A 20 42.68 -46.66 -50.74
CA THR A 20 43.66 -46.81 -49.65
C THR A 20 42.99 -47.35 -48.40
N LEU A 21 43.58 -48.45 -47.90
CA LEU A 21 43.20 -49.26 -46.75
C LEU A 21 42.78 -48.41 -45.53
N GLY A 22 41.70 -48.85 -44.88
CA GLY A 22 41.16 -48.22 -43.67
C GLY A 22 42.20 -48.09 -42.56
N GLN A 23 42.48 -46.85 -42.18
CA GLN A 23 43.09 -46.54 -40.89
C GLN A 23 42.06 -46.84 -39.79
N LEU A 24 42.42 -47.73 -38.86
CA LEU A 24 41.66 -47.91 -37.63
C LEU A 24 41.61 -46.55 -36.89
N PRO A 25 40.42 -46.06 -36.48
CA PRO A 25 40.33 -44.84 -35.71
C PRO A 25 41.09 -45.03 -34.40
N SER A 26 41.97 -44.07 -34.08
CA SER A 26 42.58 -44.00 -32.75
C SER A 26 41.47 -43.99 -31.68
N PRO A 27 41.65 -44.67 -30.54
CA PRO A 27 40.62 -44.70 -29.51
C PRO A 27 40.33 -43.26 -29.08
N VAL A 28 39.09 -42.83 -29.28
CA VAL A 28 38.58 -41.57 -28.73
C VAL A 28 38.75 -41.67 -27.22
N ARG A 29 39.72 -40.92 -26.69
CA ARG A 29 39.86 -40.75 -25.24
C ARG A 29 38.56 -40.10 -24.78
N ALA A 30 37.72 -40.85 -24.08
CA ALA A 30 36.49 -40.34 -23.51
C ALA A 30 36.83 -39.09 -22.69
N GLN A 31 36.29 -37.94 -23.09
CA GLN A 31 36.32 -36.75 -22.25
C GLN A 31 35.54 -37.11 -20.99
N THR A 32 36.22 -37.10 -19.85
CA THR A 32 35.58 -37.25 -18.55
C THR A 32 34.46 -36.21 -18.48
N PRO A 33 33.22 -36.57 -18.10
CA PRO A 33 32.14 -35.60 -18.01
C PRO A 33 32.60 -34.45 -17.13
N SER A 34 32.55 -33.22 -17.65
CA SER A 34 32.83 -32.04 -16.83
C SER A 34 31.92 -32.11 -15.61
N PRO A 35 32.44 -31.94 -14.39
CA PRO A 35 31.59 -32.03 -13.21
C PRO A 35 30.42 -31.08 -13.36
N ASP A 36 29.23 -31.60 -13.06
CA ASP A 36 28.00 -30.82 -13.09
C ASP A 36 28.14 -29.67 -12.09
N LYS A 37 28.36 -28.46 -12.62
CA LYS A 37 28.58 -27.25 -11.83
C LYS A 37 27.39 -26.95 -10.91
N LEU A 38 26.18 -27.35 -11.30
CA LEU A 38 24.99 -27.18 -10.47
C LEU A 38 25.02 -28.15 -9.29
N ALA A 39 25.35 -29.42 -9.53
CA ALA A 39 25.51 -30.40 -8.45
C ALA A 39 26.62 -29.98 -7.47
N GLN A 40 27.73 -29.42 -7.96
CA GLN A 40 28.80 -28.89 -7.12
C GLN A 40 28.36 -27.67 -6.29
N GLY A 41 27.69 -26.70 -6.92
CA GLY A 41 27.18 -25.53 -6.21
C GLY A 41 26.06 -25.86 -5.22
N PHE A 42 25.30 -26.93 -5.47
CA PHE A 42 24.29 -27.43 -4.53
C PHE A 42 24.93 -28.15 -3.34
N ALA A 43 25.94 -28.98 -3.58
CA ALA A 43 26.68 -29.68 -2.52
C ALA A 43 27.55 -28.74 -1.67
N SER A 44 28.04 -27.65 -2.26
CA SER A 44 28.88 -26.65 -1.58
C SER A 44 28.48 -25.23 -2.03
N PRO A 45 27.38 -24.68 -1.47
CA PRO A 45 26.92 -23.36 -1.87
C PRO A 45 27.92 -22.27 -1.45
N PRO A 46 28.15 -21.24 -2.28
CA PRO A 46 29.03 -20.14 -1.94
C PRO A 46 28.45 -19.34 -0.76
N SER A 47 29.31 -18.61 -0.04
CA SER A 47 28.90 -17.82 1.14
C SER A 47 27.84 -16.76 0.83
N THR A 48 27.76 -16.29 -0.41
CA THR A 48 26.72 -15.35 -0.89
C THR A 48 25.31 -15.93 -0.85
N MET A 49 25.17 -17.26 -0.74
CA MET A 49 23.88 -17.96 -0.63
C MET A 49 23.48 -18.24 0.81
N ARG A 50 24.28 -17.81 1.80
CA ARG A 50 23.90 -17.95 3.21
C ARG A 50 22.65 -17.13 3.52
N PRO A 51 21.69 -17.68 4.28
CA PRO A 51 20.52 -16.93 4.69
C PRO A 51 20.91 -15.76 5.60
N ARG A 52 19.99 -14.80 5.68
CA ARG A 52 20.08 -13.63 6.55
C ARG A 52 18.97 -13.70 7.60
N CYS A 53 19.13 -13.00 8.71
CA CYS A 53 18.08 -12.93 9.74
C CYS A 53 17.81 -11.50 10.20
N TYR A 54 16.59 -11.28 10.68
CA TYR A 54 16.31 -10.15 11.55
C TYR A 54 16.78 -10.49 12.96
N TRP A 55 17.51 -9.54 13.55
CA TRP A 55 18.04 -9.65 14.88
C TRP A 55 17.56 -8.45 15.69
N TYR A 56 16.40 -8.63 16.33
CA TYR A 56 15.74 -7.55 17.05
C TYR A 56 16.33 -7.38 18.44
N TRP A 57 16.80 -6.17 18.69
CA TRP A 57 17.25 -5.71 19.99
C TRP A 57 16.05 -5.11 20.72
N MET A 58 15.55 -5.86 21.70
CA MET A 58 14.29 -5.58 22.37
C MET A 58 14.50 -4.74 23.62
N ASP A 59 13.77 -3.64 23.76
CA ASP A 59 13.66 -2.77 24.95
C ASP A 59 15.01 -2.30 25.54
N GLY A 60 16.05 -2.22 24.71
CA GLY A 60 17.42 -1.90 25.16
C GLY A 60 18.08 -3.00 26.00
N CYS A 61 17.47 -4.18 26.11
CA CYS A 61 17.99 -5.36 26.82
C CYS A 61 19.11 -6.04 26.02
N VAL A 62 20.25 -5.37 25.86
CA VAL A 62 21.34 -5.84 25.02
C VAL A 62 22.67 -5.75 25.77
N THR A 63 23.48 -6.79 25.66
CA THR A 63 24.81 -6.85 26.29
C THR A 63 25.86 -7.31 25.29
N LYS A 64 27.13 -6.93 25.50
CA LYS A 64 28.26 -7.38 24.66
C LYS A 64 28.43 -8.91 24.68
N ASP A 65 28.21 -9.53 25.83
CA ASP A 65 28.25 -10.99 25.99
C ASP A 65 27.15 -11.67 25.17
N GLY A 66 25.91 -11.18 25.28
CA GLY A 66 24.77 -11.68 24.48
C GLY A 66 25.02 -11.53 22.97
N ILE A 67 25.48 -10.35 22.54
CA ILE A 67 25.87 -10.10 21.14
C ILE A 67 26.88 -11.13 20.64
N THR A 68 27.91 -11.42 21.44
CA THR A 68 28.98 -12.34 21.04
C THR A 68 28.42 -13.76 20.87
N LYS A 69 27.63 -14.22 21.85
CA LYS A 69 27.01 -15.55 21.83
C LYS A 69 26.01 -15.71 20.68
N ASP A 70 25.23 -14.68 20.40
CA ASP A 70 24.29 -14.67 19.27
C ASP A 70 25.05 -14.82 17.95
N LEU A 71 26.10 -14.03 17.73
CA LEU A 71 26.88 -14.08 16.48
C LEU A 71 27.67 -15.39 16.33
N GLU A 72 28.21 -15.96 17.41
CA GLU A 72 28.83 -17.28 17.40
C GLU A 72 27.83 -18.37 17.01
N ASN A 73 26.60 -18.29 17.53
CA ASN A 73 25.52 -19.19 17.15
C ASN A 73 25.09 -19.01 15.69
N MET A 74 24.95 -17.76 15.22
CA MET A 74 24.65 -17.45 13.82
C MET A 74 25.69 -18.04 12.88
N LYS A 75 26.97 -17.87 13.21
CA LYS A 75 28.08 -18.50 12.47
C LYS A 75 27.97 -20.02 12.47
N ARG A 76 27.74 -20.63 13.64
CA ARG A 76 27.64 -22.08 13.80
C ARG A 76 26.52 -22.68 12.93
N VAL A 77 25.40 -21.99 12.78
CA VAL A 77 24.25 -22.47 11.98
C VAL A 77 24.25 -21.96 10.54
N GLY A 78 25.27 -21.20 10.12
CA GLY A 78 25.46 -20.80 8.73
C GLY A 78 24.71 -19.52 8.29
N ILE A 79 24.29 -18.67 9.22
CA ILE A 79 23.78 -17.32 8.89
C ILE A 79 24.93 -16.46 8.34
N GLY A 80 24.66 -15.74 7.25
CA GLY A 80 25.64 -14.86 6.60
C GLY A 80 25.55 -13.40 7.04
N GLU A 81 24.36 -12.92 7.41
CA GLU A 81 24.13 -11.51 7.74
C GLU A 81 22.97 -11.37 8.75
N ALA A 82 23.10 -10.44 9.69
CA ALA A 82 22.10 -10.12 10.70
C ALA A 82 21.71 -8.64 10.62
N TYR A 83 20.41 -8.36 10.52
CA TYR A 83 19.87 -7.00 10.49
C TYR A 83 19.38 -6.58 11.88
N ILE A 84 20.04 -5.57 12.45
CA ILE A 84 19.66 -5.00 13.74
C ILE A 84 18.41 -4.14 13.58
N GLY A 85 17.30 -4.59 14.17
CA GLY A 85 16.07 -3.80 14.36
C GLY A 85 15.93 -3.40 15.83
N ILE A 86 15.55 -2.15 16.10
CA ILE A 86 15.53 -1.61 17.47
C ILE A 86 14.08 -1.48 17.92
N ILE A 87 13.61 -2.46 18.70
CA ILE A 87 12.19 -2.61 19.04
C ILE A 87 11.99 -2.24 20.50
N GLY A 88 11.03 -1.35 20.78
CA GLY A 88 10.70 -0.90 22.13
C GLY A 88 9.27 -1.23 22.54
N GLY A 89 9.07 -1.42 23.85
CA GLY A 89 7.77 -1.64 24.49
C GLY A 89 7.21 -3.06 24.34
N GLN A 90 8.00 -4.04 23.89
CA GLN A 90 7.49 -5.37 23.52
C GLN A 90 8.09 -6.54 24.30
N ALA A 91 9.24 -6.37 24.96
CA ALA A 91 9.81 -7.37 25.85
C ALA A 91 9.34 -7.22 27.31
N GLY A 92 8.45 -6.26 27.60
CA GLY A 92 7.86 -6.05 28.92
C GLY A 92 8.82 -5.45 29.96
N ASN A 93 9.92 -4.84 29.51
CA ASN A 93 10.88 -4.19 30.40
C ASN A 93 10.50 -2.70 30.62
N PRO A 94 10.34 -2.23 31.88
CA PRO A 94 9.94 -0.84 32.20
C PRO A 94 11.00 0.24 31.93
N GLY A 95 11.85 0.09 30.91
CA GLY A 95 12.74 1.15 30.44
C GLY A 95 14.08 1.29 31.16
N ASN A 96 14.61 0.20 31.73
CA ASN A 96 15.95 0.17 32.34
C ASN A 96 17.06 -0.31 31.37
N GLY A 97 16.72 -0.58 30.11
CA GLY A 97 17.67 -1.00 29.09
C GLY A 97 18.50 0.16 28.51
N VAL A 98 19.49 -0.19 27.70
CA VAL A 98 20.38 0.79 27.05
C VAL A 98 19.57 1.69 26.12
N LYS A 99 19.66 3.00 26.34
CA LYS A 99 18.93 4.00 25.55
C LYS A 99 19.50 4.06 24.13
N ILE A 100 18.65 3.92 23.12
CA ILE A 100 19.03 4.07 21.71
C ILE A 100 19.70 5.44 21.46
N LEU A 101 20.71 5.46 20.59
CA LEU A 101 21.50 6.64 20.22
C LEU A 101 22.36 7.23 21.35
N SER A 102 22.42 6.58 22.52
CA SER A 102 23.42 6.90 23.55
C SER A 102 24.81 6.37 23.15
N GLU A 103 25.85 6.90 23.78
CA GLU A 103 27.23 6.38 23.63
C GLU A 103 27.34 4.89 23.99
N GLU A 104 26.62 4.45 25.03
CA GLU A 104 26.59 3.04 25.42
C GLU A 104 25.99 2.16 24.30
N TRP A 105 24.89 2.62 23.68
CA TRP A 105 24.27 1.92 22.55
C TRP A 105 25.22 1.86 21.35
N TRP A 106 25.90 2.96 21.02
CA TRP A 106 26.91 2.95 19.95
C TRP A 106 28.07 1.99 20.26
N GLY A 107 28.48 1.87 21.53
CA GLY A 107 29.47 0.89 21.96
C GLY A 107 29.02 -0.57 21.79
N LEU A 108 27.71 -0.85 21.90
CA LEU A 108 27.15 -2.16 21.57
C LEU A 108 27.13 -2.42 20.06
N VAL A 109 26.76 -1.41 19.27
CA VAL A 109 26.79 -1.48 17.80
C VAL A 109 28.21 -1.74 17.29
N GLU A 110 29.20 -0.99 17.79
CA GLU A 110 30.61 -1.20 17.46
C GLU A 110 31.05 -2.63 17.79
N HIS A 111 30.68 -3.13 18.98
CA HIS A 111 30.99 -4.48 19.40
C HIS A 111 30.38 -5.53 18.45
N ALA A 112 29.12 -5.36 18.05
CA ALA A 112 28.44 -6.24 17.09
C ALA A 112 29.14 -6.26 15.73
N ILE A 113 29.51 -5.09 15.18
CA ILE A 113 30.22 -4.99 13.90
C ILE A 113 31.59 -5.68 13.98
N ARG A 114 32.36 -5.45 15.04
CA ARG A 114 33.67 -6.07 15.22
C ARG A 114 33.58 -7.59 15.40
N ALA A 115 32.62 -8.06 16.20
CA ALA A 115 32.40 -9.48 16.42
C ALA A 115 31.90 -10.17 15.15
N GLY A 116 30.96 -9.56 14.43
CA GLY A 116 30.44 -10.04 13.15
C GLY A 116 31.54 -10.17 12.10
N GLY A 117 32.37 -9.13 11.92
CA GLY A 117 33.52 -9.15 11.02
C GLY A 117 34.54 -10.25 11.36
N ARG A 118 34.81 -10.48 12.65
CA ARG A 118 35.66 -11.60 13.10
C ARG A 118 35.09 -12.98 12.75
N LEU A 119 33.78 -13.14 12.84
CA LEU A 119 33.09 -14.42 12.64
C LEU A 119 32.69 -14.65 11.17
N GLY A 120 32.71 -13.61 10.34
CA GLY A 120 32.20 -13.64 8.96
C GLY A 120 30.67 -13.69 8.93
N VAL A 121 30.04 -12.91 9.81
CA VAL A 121 28.60 -12.61 9.84
C VAL A 121 28.47 -11.10 9.65
N ASP A 122 27.93 -10.68 8.50
CA ASP A 122 27.75 -9.26 8.19
C ASP A 122 26.66 -8.63 9.07
N ILE A 123 26.76 -7.34 9.35
CA ILE A 123 25.81 -6.61 10.18
C ILE A 123 25.14 -5.52 9.35
N GLY A 124 23.82 -5.60 9.23
CA GLY A 124 22.97 -4.58 8.61
C GLY A 124 22.11 -3.85 9.62
N PHE A 125 21.55 -2.72 9.21
CA PHE A 125 20.63 -1.90 10.01
C PHE A 125 19.37 -1.57 9.22
N PHE A 126 18.25 -1.45 9.93
CA PHE A 126 17.12 -0.69 9.42
C PHE A 126 17.50 0.79 9.33
N ASN A 127 16.92 1.50 8.37
CA ASN A 127 17.21 2.90 8.07
C ASN A 127 16.78 3.88 9.18
N SER A 128 15.94 3.43 10.12
CA SER A 128 15.53 4.20 11.30
C SER A 128 15.31 3.28 12.51
N PRO A 129 15.20 3.83 13.74
CA PRO A 129 14.73 3.07 14.90
C PRO A 129 13.40 2.35 14.61
N GLY A 130 13.20 1.16 15.18
CA GLY A 130 12.09 0.29 14.86
C GLY A 130 12.41 -0.71 13.75
N TRP A 131 11.36 -1.13 13.04
CA TRP A 131 11.38 -2.03 11.89
C TRP A 131 10.87 -1.35 10.61
N SER A 132 10.25 -0.18 10.76
CA SER A 132 9.66 0.65 9.70
C SER A 132 9.32 2.02 10.30
N GLN A 133 9.31 3.14 9.57
CA GLN A 133 9.65 3.28 8.15
C GLN A 133 10.85 4.20 7.94
N SER A 134 10.71 5.50 8.21
CA SER A 134 11.76 6.50 8.02
C SER A 134 11.57 7.67 8.99
N GLY A 135 11.48 7.37 10.29
CA GLY A 135 11.14 8.35 11.32
C GLY A 135 12.23 8.51 12.37
N GLY A 136 12.32 9.69 12.98
CA GLY A 136 13.21 9.93 14.11
C GLY A 136 12.98 11.29 14.76
N PRO A 137 13.48 11.51 16.00
CA PRO A 137 13.29 12.76 16.73
C PRO A 137 13.91 13.99 16.05
N TRP A 138 14.76 13.79 15.03
CA TRP A 138 15.34 14.84 14.21
C TRP A 138 14.42 15.34 13.09
N VAL A 139 13.33 14.63 12.76
CA VAL A 139 12.38 15.03 11.71
C VAL A 139 11.45 16.12 12.27
N LYS A 140 11.58 17.35 11.76
CA LYS A 140 10.71 18.48 12.15
C LYS A 140 9.32 18.32 11.51
N PRO A 141 8.25 18.92 12.07
CA PRO A 141 6.90 18.88 11.47
C PRO A 141 6.89 19.29 10.00
N GLY A 142 7.67 20.32 9.64
CA GLY A 142 7.78 20.78 8.25
C GLY A 142 8.49 19.83 7.28
N GLN A 143 9.16 18.78 7.77
CA GLN A 143 9.90 17.77 7.01
C GLN A 143 9.19 16.41 6.96
N ALA A 144 8.07 16.27 7.68
CA ALA A 144 7.27 15.05 7.70
C ALA A 144 6.44 14.89 6.42
N MET A 145 5.86 13.69 6.24
CA MET A 145 4.86 13.46 5.20
C MET A 145 3.70 14.45 5.34
N ARG A 146 3.21 14.95 4.21
CA ARG A 146 2.12 15.92 4.15
C ARG A 146 1.02 15.42 3.22
N HIS A 147 -0.19 15.89 3.46
CA HIS A 147 -1.34 15.69 2.59
C HIS A 147 -1.98 17.03 2.23
N VAL A 148 -2.76 17.03 1.15
CA VAL A 148 -3.55 18.19 0.76
C VAL A 148 -4.82 18.20 1.61
N VAL A 149 -5.12 19.35 2.17
CA VAL A 149 -6.38 19.66 2.85
C VAL A 149 -6.97 20.89 2.19
N SER A 150 -8.29 21.00 2.20
CA SER A 150 -9.00 22.15 1.66
C SER A 150 -10.07 22.62 2.64
N SER A 151 -10.43 23.88 2.49
CA SER A 151 -11.62 24.49 3.06
C SER A 151 -12.38 25.18 1.93
N GLU A 152 -13.69 25.26 2.05
CA GLU A 152 -14.55 25.84 1.03
C GLU A 152 -15.53 26.83 1.66
N ILE A 153 -15.81 27.91 0.91
CA ILE A 153 -16.96 28.78 1.15
C ILE A 153 -17.70 28.96 -0.17
N ARG A 154 -19.02 29.19 -0.07
CA ARG A 154 -19.86 29.52 -1.24
C ARG A 154 -20.27 30.98 -1.19
N LEU A 155 -20.16 31.65 -2.34
CA LEU A 155 -20.48 33.07 -2.51
C LEU A 155 -21.43 33.24 -3.68
N HIS A 156 -22.41 34.13 -3.54
CA HIS A 156 -23.33 34.51 -4.61
C HIS A 156 -22.78 35.72 -5.37
N GLY A 157 -22.37 35.53 -6.62
CA GLY A 157 -21.87 36.61 -7.48
C GLY A 157 -22.97 37.39 -8.21
N PRO A 158 -22.63 38.55 -8.78
CA PRO A 158 -21.37 39.28 -8.58
C PRO A 158 -21.35 39.97 -7.21
N GLN A 159 -20.28 39.79 -6.43
CA GLN A 159 -20.06 40.51 -5.18
C GLN A 159 -18.55 40.75 -4.94
N HIS A 160 -18.21 41.81 -4.21
CA HIS A 160 -16.89 41.96 -3.60
C HIS A 160 -16.91 41.26 -2.24
N PHE A 161 -16.03 40.28 -2.04
CA PHE A 161 -15.90 39.57 -0.78
C PHE A 161 -14.65 40.04 -0.04
N GLU A 162 -14.83 40.60 1.15
CA GLU A 162 -13.76 40.96 2.08
C GLU A 162 -14.02 40.23 3.40
N GLY A 163 -13.20 39.22 3.69
CA GLY A 163 -13.40 38.37 4.86
C GLY A 163 -12.29 37.34 5.01
N VAL A 164 -12.29 36.68 6.18
CA VAL A 164 -11.32 35.62 6.50
C VAL A 164 -11.82 34.30 5.95
N LEU A 165 -10.99 33.62 5.15
CA LEU A 165 -11.28 32.27 4.69
C LEU A 165 -11.08 31.25 5.82
N PRO A 166 -11.93 30.21 5.93
CA PRO A 166 -11.70 29.13 6.88
C PRO A 166 -10.33 28.50 6.62
N THR A 167 -9.55 28.25 7.66
CA THR A 167 -8.23 27.62 7.54
C THR A 167 -8.29 26.23 8.20
N PRO A 168 -7.79 25.16 7.54
CA PRO A 168 -7.69 23.85 8.17
C PRO A 168 -6.83 23.89 9.44
N THR A 169 -7.10 23.00 10.39
CA THR A 169 -6.37 22.96 11.66
C THR A 169 -4.95 22.39 11.49
N GLY A 170 -4.03 22.79 12.37
CA GLY A 170 -2.67 22.26 12.42
C GLY A 170 -1.64 23.08 11.62
N SER A 171 -0.48 22.47 11.35
CA SER A 171 0.63 23.11 10.65
C SER A 171 0.41 23.08 9.13
N VAL A 172 -0.32 24.06 8.61
CA VAL A 172 -0.69 24.15 7.19
C VAL A 172 0.22 25.15 6.47
N ASN A 173 0.63 24.80 5.24
CA ASN A 173 1.22 25.74 4.30
C ASN A 173 0.21 25.98 3.18
N GLU A 174 -0.06 27.24 2.86
CA GLU A 174 -0.93 27.60 1.74
C GLU A 174 -0.33 27.11 0.42
N ILE A 175 -1.18 26.53 -0.42
CA ILE A 175 -0.82 26.10 -1.78
C ILE A 175 -1.42 27.09 -2.79
N ALA A 176 -2.73 27.26 -2.76
CA ALA A 176 -3.47 28.15 -3.63
C ALA A 176 -4.86 28.46 -3.05
N THR A 177 -5.40 29.63 -3.41
CA THR A 177 -6.81 29.96 -3.29
C THR A 177 -7.42 29.96 -4.70
N ILE A 178 -8.47 29.17 -4.92
CA ILE A 178 -9.10 29.00 -6.24
C ILE A 178 -10.57 29.41 -6.13
N ALA A 179 -11.02 30.28 -7.04
CA ALA A 179 -12.43 30.62 -7.21
C ALA A 179 -12.90 30.14 -8.58
N PHE A 180 -14.03 29.44 -8.61
CA PHE A 180 -14.64 28.93 -9.84
C PHE A 180 -16.17 28.98 -9.72
N PRO A 181 -16.92 29.07 -10.84
CA PRO A 181 -18.38 28.96 -10.80
C PRO A 181 -18.77 27.60 -10.23
N SER A 182 -19.63 27.57 -9.21
CA SER A 182 -20.14 26.31 -8.67
C SER A 182 -20.81 25.50 -9.79
N PRO A 183 -20.48 24.20 -9.92
CA PRO A 183 -21.15 23.31 -10.86
C PRO A 183 -22.66 23.35 -10.71
N LEU A 184 -23.37 23.05 -11.80
CA LEU A 184 -24.81 22.90 -11.75
C LEU A 184 -25.15 21.76 -10.77
N ASN A 185 -26.02 22.06 -9.82
CA ASN A 185 -26.49 21.11 -8.80
C ASN A 185 -25.41 20.56 -7.84
N ASP A 186 -24.30 21.28 -7.65
CA ASP A 186 -23.16 20.86 -6.83
C ASP A 186 -23.50 20.52 -5.35
N THR A 187 -24.59 21.07 -4.82
CA THR A 187 -25.08 20.78 -3.45
C THR A 187 -26.37 19.99 -3.44
N ASP A 188 -26.85 19.53 -4.59
CA ASP A 188 -28.15 18.90 -4.74
C ASP A 188 -28.08 17.42 -4.36
N ASP A 189 -28.28 17.18 -3.07
CA ASP A 189 -28.28 15.87 -2.45
C ASP A 189 -29.71 15.32 -2.25
N ILE A 190 -29.87 14.00 -2.37
CA ILE A 190 -31.16 13.33 -2.26
C ILE A 190 -31.88 13.61 -0.92
N SER A 191 -31.15 13.84 0.17
CA SER A 191 -31.72 14.12 1.50
C SER A 191 -32.62 15.35 1.52
N LYS A 192 -32.35 16.34 0.63
CA LYS A 192 -33.14 17.57 0.51
C LYS A 192 -34.56 17.35 -0.02
N TYR A 193 -34.84 16.18 -0.58
CA TYR A 193 -36.12 15.81 -1.16
C TYR A 193 -37.03 15.00 -0.23
N ASN A 194 -36.67 14.90 1.06
CA ASN A 194 -37.42 14.18 2.09
C ASN A 194 -37.83 12.75 1.64
N PRO A 195 -36.87 11.91 1.22
CA PRO A 195 -37.19 10.57 0.76
C PRO A 195 -37.86 9.76 1.89
N LYS A 196 -38.86 8.94 1.54
CA LYS A 196 -39.32 7.89 2.45
C LYS A 196 -38.30 6.76 2.43
N ILE A 197 -37.85 6.35 3.62
CA ILE A 197 -36.77 5.38 3.76
C ILE A 197 -37.35 4.08 4.31
N SER A 198 -37.28 3.01 3.52
CA SER A 198 -37.59 1.66 3.98
C SER A 198 -36.33 0.98 4.53
N GLY A 199 -36.47 0.06 5.48
CA GLY A 199 -35.35 -0.72 6.02
C GLY A 199 -35.38 -0.72 7.54
N ASP A 200 -34.20 -0.66 8.16
CA ASP A 200 -34.06 -0.46 9.60
C ASP A 200 -34.57 0.95 9.98
N THR A 201 -35.22 1.07 11.14
CA THR A 201 -35.79 2.34 11.62
C THR A 201 -34.75 3.42 11.83
N ARG A 202 -33.46 3.05 11.97
CA ARG A 202 -32.34 3.98 12.09
C ARG A 202 -31.80 4.46 10.75
N ASN A 203 -32.15 3.87 9.61
CA ASN A 203 -31.53 4.22 8.31
C ASN A 203 -31.74 5.68 7.89
N ALA A 204 -32.73 6.38 8.43
CA ALA A 204 -32.87 7.82 8.21
C ALA A 204 -31.70 8.66 8.73
N ARG A 205 -30.92 8.14 9.69
CA ARG A 205 -29.71 8.78 10.21
C ARG A 205 -28.59 8.87 9.18
N LEU A 206 -28.59 7.99 8.18
CA LEU A 206 -27.56 8.01 7.14
C LEU A 206 -27.73 9.15 6.12
N PHE A 207 -28.78 9.95 6.27
CA PHE A 207 -29.13 11.04 5.36
C PHE A 207 -29.49 12.30 6.15
N ASP A 208 -29.07 12.40 7.42
CA ASP A 208 -29.37 13.53 8.28
C ASP A 208 -28.27 14.60 8.30
N GLY A 209 -27.12 14.32 7.65
CA GLY A 209 -26.00 15.23 7.55
C GLY A 209 -25.25 15.42 8.87
N ASN A 210 -25.45 14.52 9.84
CA ASN A 210 -24.78 14.52 11.12
C ASN A 210 -23.89 13.29 11.28
N PRO A 211 -22.58 13.42 11.01
CA PRO A 211 -21.62 12.29 11.04
C PRO A 211 -21.41 11.68 12.44
N ALA A 212 -22.02 12.25 13.49
CA ALA A 212 -22.04 11.66 14.83
C ALA A 212 -23.15 10.61 15.00
N THR A 213 -24.13 10.54 14.10
CA THR A 213 -25.15 9.52 14.10
C THR A 213 -24.72 8.33 13.24
N THR A 214 -25.26 7.15 13.54
CA THR A 214 -24.93 5.93 12.82
C THR A 214 -26.17 5.05 12.63
N ALA A 215 -26.15 4.26 11.57
CA ALA A 215 -27.13 3.21 11.33
C ALA A 215 -26.52 1.99 10.61
N PRO A 216 -27.16 0.82 10.71
CA PRO A 216 -26.70 -0.38 10.02
C PRO A 216 -26.65 -0.21 8.50
N ALA A 217 -25.63 -0.79 7.88
CA ALA A 217 -25.56 -0.97 6.43
C ALA A 217 -26.51 -2.08 5.96
N GLY A 218 -27.81 -1.94 6.22
CA GLY A 218 -28.85 -2.87 5.81
C GLY A 218 -29.42 -2.56 4.42
N ALA A 219 -30.08 -3.52 3.79
CA ALA A 219 -30.82 -3.24 2.55
C ALA A 219 -31.89 -2.17 2.80
N MET A 220 -31.87 -1.11 1.99
CA MET A 220 -32.76 0.03 2.14
C MET A 220 -33.19 0.59 0.78
N THR A 221 -34.35 1.24 0.74
CA THR A 221 -34.87 1.92 -0.46
C THR A 221 -35.33 3.31 -0.08
N LEU A 222 -34.91 4.29 -0.87
CA LEU A 222 -35.35 5.68 -0.83
C LEU A 222 -36.46 5.87 -1.88
N GLU A 223 -37.63 6.32 -1.46
CA GLU A 223 -38.75 6.69 -2.35
C GLU A 223 -38.94 8.21 -2.33
N LEU A 224 -38.97 8.80 -3.53
CA LEU A 224 -39.15 10.24 -3.75
C LEU A 224 -40.53 10.52 -4.35
N ALA A 225 -41.06 11.72 -4.07
CA ALA A 225 -42.28 12.20 -4.72
C ALA A 225 -42.08 12.40 -6.23
N GLU A 226 -40.95 12.97 -6.63
CA GLU A 226 -40.57 13.25 -8.02
C GLU A 226 -39.23 12.59 -8.39
N PRO A 227 -38.95 12.33 -9.68
CA PRO A 227 -37.70 11.70 -10.08
C PRO A 227 -36.49 12.56 -9.73
N PHE A 228 -35.46 11.94 -9.15
CA PHE A 228 -34.16 12.55 -8.89
C PHE A 228 -33.12 11.97 -9.86
N THR A 229 -32.11 12.76 -10.24
CA THR A 229 -31.02 12.30 -11.12
C THR A 229 -29.71 12.29 -10.36
N ALA A 230 -29.25 11.11 -9.93
CA ALA A 230 -27.99 10.94 -9.22
C ALA A 230 -26.81 10.75 -10.19
N ARG A 231 -25.61 11.18 -9.78
CA ARG A 231 -24.34 11.02 -10.52
C ARG A 231 -23.18 10.58 -9.62
N SER A 232 -23.27 10.86 -8.33
CA SER A 232 -22.25 10.48 -7.36
C SER A 232 -22.86 9.96 -6.06
N LEU A 233 -22.08 9.14 -5.37
CA LEU A 233 -22.38 8.53 -4.09
C LEU A 233 -21.14 8.68 -3.21
N VAL A 234 -21.31 9.28 -2.03
CA VAL A 234 -20.28 9.31 -0.99
C VAL A 234 -20.78 8.49 0.19
N ILE A 235 -19.97 7.56 0.67
CA ILE A 235 -20.30 6.76 1.86
C ILE A 235 -19.25 7.04 2.93
N THR A 236 -19.72 7.42 4.12
CA THR A 236 -18.87 7.70 5.29
C THR A 236 -18.94 6.54 6.28
N PRO A 237 -17.83 5.80 6.49
CA PRO A 237 -17.74 4.73 7.48
C PRO A 237 -17.84 5.26 8.91
N ALA A 238 -18.62 4.60 9.78
CA ALA A 238 -18.67 4.96 11.21
C ALA A 238 -17.57 4.28 12.05
N ARG A 239 -17.00 3.18 11.55
CA ARG A 239 -15.99 2.36 12.22
C ARG A 239 -15.16 1.57 11.21
N LEU A 240 -14.18 0.83 11.70
CA LEU A 240 -13.44 -0.12 10.88
C LEU A 240 -14.40 -1.11 10.20
N MET A 241 -14.28 -1.27 8.88
CA MET A 241 -15.19 -2.13 8.13
C MET A 241 -14.60 -2.66 6.83
N GLN A 242 -15.17 -3.77 6.38
CA GLN A 242 -15.12 -4.21 5.00
C GLN A 242 -16.56 -4.44 4.53
N LEU A 243 -16.94 -3.75 3.47
CA LEU A 243 -18.30 -3.75 2.96
C LEU A 243 -18.27 -3.77 1.44
N SER A 244 -19.20 -4.52 0.83
CA SER A 244 -19.54 -4.39 -0.58
C SER A 244 -21.00 -4.01 -0.71
N GLY A 245 -21.35 -3.27 -1.75
CA GLY A 245 -22.74 -2.88 -1.98
C GLY A 245 -23.06 -2.62 -3.44
N GLU A 246 -24.35 -2.47 -3.72
CA GLU A 246 -24.87 -2.09 -5.03
C GLU A 246 -25.95 -1.03 -4.87
N LEU A 247 -25.83 0.04 -5.67
CA LEU A 247 -26.87 1.02 -5.89
C LEU A 247 -27.68 0.63 -7.14
N GLN A 248 -29.00 0.68 -7.01
CA GLN A 248 -29.95 0.44 -8.08
C GLN A 248 -30.99 1.58 -8.14
N VAL A 249 -31.60 1.78 -9.30
CA VAL A 249 -32.62 2.82 -9.53
C VAL A 249 -33.88 2.23 -10.17
N SER A 250 -35.05 2.76 -9.82
CA SER A 250 -36.34 2.39 -10.40
C SER A 250 -37.26 3.59 -10.55
N ASP A 251 -38.13 3.54 -11.56
CA ASP A 251 -39.17 4.54 -11.82
C ASP A 251 -40.49 4.19 -11.12
N ASP A 252 -40.75 2.89 -10.91
CA ASP A 252 -42.04 2.33 -10.45
C ASP A 252 -41.97 1.61 -9.09
N GLY A 253 -40.77 1.44 -8.53
CA GLY A 253 -40.54 0.75 -7.26
C GLY A 253 -40.63 -0.78 -7.36
N GLN A 254 -40.80 -1.34 -8.56
CA GLN A 254 -40.89 -2.78 -8.81
C GLN A 254 -39.70 -3.28 -9.60
N LYS A 255 -39.40 -2.62 -10.73
CA LYS A 255 -38.30 -3.01 -11.63
C LYS A 255 -37.11 -2.09 -11.37
N PHE A 256 -36.07 -2.66 -10.80
CA PHE A 256 -34.83 -1.95 -10.52
C PHE A 256 -33.76 -2.27 -11.55
N ARG A 257 -33.04 -1.23 -11.94
CA ARG A 257 -31.91 -1.26 -12.87
C ARG A 257 -30.62 -1.02 -12.07
N PRO A 258 -29.55 -1.80 -12.29
CA PRO A 258 -28.29 -1.57 -11.60
C PRO A 258 -27.69 -0.22 -12.02
N VAL A 259 -27.14 0.52 -11.05
CA VAL A 259 -26.41 1.77 -11.28
C VAL A 259 -24.93 1.53 -11.07
N ARG A 260 -24.54 1.07 -9.87
CA ARG A 260 -23.12 0.89 -9.52
C ARG A 260 -22.93 -0.08 -8.37
N GLY A 261 -22.06 -1.08 -8.58
CA GLY A 261 -21.44 -1.86 -7.51
C GLY A 261 -20.21 -1.15 -6.93
N PHE A 262 -19.98 -1.31 -5.63
CA PHE A 262 -18.88 -0.67 -4.91
C PHE A 262 -18.37 -1.53 -3.74
N SER A 263 -17.15 -1.25 -3.31
CA SER A 263 -16.55 -1.81 -2.12
C SER A 263 -15.89 -0.73 -1.27
N ILE A 264 -15.94 -0.92 0.04
CA ILE A 264 -15.35 -0.06 1.06
C ILE A 264 -14.43 -0.94 1.90
N ASP A 265 -13.17 -0.53 1.99
CA ASP A 265 -12.21 -1.16 2.88
C ASP A 265 -11.58 -0.11 3.80
N ARG A 266 -11.94 -0.20 5.08
CA ARG A 266 -11.40 0.54 6.22
C ARG A 266 -11.08 -0.44 7.34
N HIS A 267 -10.45 -1.57 7.06
CA HIS A 267 -10.13 -2.56 8.09
C HIS A 267 -8.96 -2.15 9.01
N ASN A 268 -8.22 -1.09 8.67
CA ASN A 268 -7.01 -0.65 9.37
C ASN A 268 -7.03 0.88 9.55
N ASP A 269 -7.00 1.34 10.80
CA ASP A 269 -6.98 2.76 11.20
C ASP A 269 -5.61 3.25 11.67
N ILE A 270 -4.56 2.43 11.54
CA ILE A 270 -3.22 2.84 11.93
C ILE A 270 -2.82 4.04 11.06
N LEU A 271 -2.39 5.12 11.70
CA LEU A 271 -2.06 6.39 11.02
C LEU A 271 -1.05 6.26 9.87
N ASN A 272 -0.25 5.19 9.84
CA ASN A 272 0.71 4.91 8.77
C ASN A 272 0.04 4.43 7.45
N VAL A 273 -1.22 3.99 7.47
CA VAL A 273 -1.96 3.60 6.25
C VAL A 273 -2.66 4.78 5.57
N GLY A 274 -2.88 5.87 6.31
CA GLY A 274 -3.48 7.08 5.75
C GLY A 274 -3.76 8.13 6.82
N PRO A 275 -3.75 9.43 6.45
CA PRO A 275 -3.92 10.52 7.41
C PRO A 275 -5.37 10.71 7.86
N VAL A 276 -6.34 10.03 7.21
CA VAL A 276 -7.77 10.06 7.54
C VAL A 276 -8.27 8.61 7.64
N PRO A 277 -8.23 8.00 8.84
CA PRO A 277 -8.49 6.57 9.01
C PRO A 277 -9.83 6.07 8.46
N LEU A 278 -10.90 6.84 8.66
CA LEU A 278 -12.26 6.52 8.17
C LEU A 278 -12.67 7.47 7.05
N ALA A 279 -11.75 7.79 6.13
CA ALA A 279 -12.04 8.68 5.01
C ALA A 279 -13.29 8.22 4.24
N PRO A 280 -14.23 9.12 3.89
CA PRO A 280 -15.35 8.80 3.03
C PRO A 280 -14.90 8.19 1.70
N VAL A 281 -15.74 7.35 1.12
CA VAL A 281 -15.52 6.74 -0.20
C VAL A 281 -16.42 7.42 -1.21
N ALA A 282 -15.82 8.17 -2.14
CA ALA A 282 -16.54 8.79 -3.26
C ALA A 282 -16.59 7.85 -4.47
N ILE A 283 -17.77 7.68 -5.03
CA ILE A 283 -18.08 6.81 -6.16
C ILE A 283 -18.85 7.61 -7.19
N THR A 284 -18.38 7.64 -8.43
CA THR A 284 -19.05 8.32 -9.55
C THR A 284 -19.64 7.32 -10.53
N PHE A 285 -20.76 7.66 -11.14
CA PHE A 285 -21.43 6.84 -12.15
C PHE A 285 -22.16 7.73 -13.19
N PRO A 286 -22.48 7.20 -14.40
CA PRO A 286 -23.33 7.91 -15.35
C PRO A 286 -24.68 8.28 -14.73
N ALA A 287 -25.28 9.37 -15.20
CA ALA A 287 -26.55 9.86 -14.67
C ALA A 287 -27.62 8.76 -14.57
N ALA A 288 -28.17 8.59 -13.37
CA ALA A 288 -29.22 7.63 -13.06
C ALA A 288 -30.45 8.37 -12.53
N THR A 289 -31.54 8.35 -13.31
CA THR A 289 -32.80 9.01 -12.98
C THR A 289 -33.87 8.00 -12.58
N GLY A 290 -34.59 8.29 -11.51
CA GLY A 290 -35.77 7.52 -11.05
C GLY A 290 -36.38 8.07 -9.77
N LYS A 291 -37.49 7.48 -9.33
CA LYS A 291 -38.18 7.82 -8.06
C LYS A 291 -37.73 6.95 -6.88
N PHE A 292 -37.10 5.82 -7.16
CA PHE A 292 -36.69 4.85 -6.15
C PHE A 292 -35.20 4.55 -6.29
N PHE A 293 -34.45 4.70 -5.21
CA PHE A 293 -33.04 4.32 -5.14
C PHE A 293 -32.86 3.24 -4.08
N ARG A 294 -32.33 2.09 -4.48
CA ARG A 294 -32.16 0.94 -3.59
C ARG A 294 -30.70 0.66 -3.36
N PHE A 295 -30.34 0.54 -2.09
CA PHE A 295 -29.03 0.08 -1.65
C PHE A 295 -29.15 -1.35 -1.14
N SER A 296 -28.20 -2.16 -1.56
CA SER A 296 -27.94 -3.48 -0.98
C SER A 296 -26.51 -3.53 -0.50
N PHE A 297 -26.28 -4.20 0.62
CA PHE A 297 -24.96 -4.31 1.23
C PHE A 297 -24.68 -5.75 1.63
N SER A 298 -23.41 -6.10 1.65
CA SER A 298 -22.87 -7.36 2.15
C SER A 298 -21.60 -7.08 2.93
N GLY A 299 -21.55 -7.59 4.17
CA GLY A 299 -20.54 -7.18 5.14
C GLY A 299 -20.79 -5.77 5.67
N GLY A 300 -19.84 -5.26 6.45
CA GLY A 300 -19.97 -4.00 7.16
C GLY A 300 -20.87 -4.11 8.40
N ASP A 301 -20.81 -3.05 9.22
CA ASP A 301 -21.56 -2.96 10.46
C ASP A 301 -22.44 -1.70 10.39
N GLU A 302 -21.94 -0.55 10.83
CA GLU A 302 -22.66 0.72 10.74
C GLU A 302 -21.93 1.75 9.86
N LEU A 303 -22.72 2.52 9.11
CA LEU A 303 -22.31 3.71 8.38
C LEU A 303 -22.69 4.95 9.18
N ALA A 304 -21.98 6.05 8.93
CA ALA A 304 -22.31 7.36 9.47
C ALA A 304 -23.22 8.12 8.51
N GLU A 305 -22.81 8.27 7.25
CA GLU A 305 -23.55 9.05 6.24
C GLU A 305 -23.49 8.38 4.86
N ILE A 306 -24.51 8.66 4.07
CA ILE A 306 -24.62 8.37 2.64
C ILE A 306 -25.10 9.64 1.94
N ASP A 307 -24.24 10.25 1.14
CA ASP A 307 -24.62 11.35 0.24
C ASP A 307 -24.86 10.79 -1.16
N LEU A 308 -26.04 11.04 -1.73
CA LEU A 308 -26.36 10.67 -3.11
C LEU A 308 -26.70 11.95 -3.87
N SER A 309 -25.73 12.44 -4.63
CA SER A 309 -25.77 13.77 -5.23
C SER A 309 -26.05 13.72 -6.73
N SER A 310 -26.66 14.80 -7.24
CA SER A 310 -26.83 15.01 -8.67
C SER A 310 -25.61 15.62 -9.36
N ALA A 311 -24.56 15.97 -8.59
CA ALA A 311 -23.24 16.38 -9.09
C ALA A 311 -22.40 15.20 -9.58
#